data_AF-A0A3C1V7H8-F1
#
_entry.id   AF-A0A3C1V7H8-F1
#
_cell.length_a   1.000
_cell.length_b   1.000
_cell.length_c   1.000
_cell.angle_alpha   90.00
_cell.angle_beta   90.00
_cell.angle_gamma   90.00
#
_symmetry.space_group_name_H-M   'P 1'
#
loop_
_entity.id
_entity.type
_entity.pdbx_description
1 polymer ?
#
loop_
_entity_poly.entity_id
_entity_poly.type
_entity_poly.pdbx_seq_one_letter_code
_entity_poly.pdbx_strand_id
1 'polypeptide(L)' 'GESSQKRIKKTGLHRAVCDYLAGMTDRYVMLESERIFGKKIKL' A
#
# COMPACT_ATOMS: atom_id res chain seq x y z
N GLY A 1 -8.20 1.77 0.70
CA GLY A 1 -7.56 2.99 0.16
C GLY A 1 -8.15 4.27 0.73
N GLU A 2 -9.48 4.46 0.67
CA GLU A 2 -10.13 5.72 1.07
C GLU A 2 -9.84 6.18 2.51
N SER A 3 -9.72 5.26 3.46
CA SER A 3 -9.42 5.59 4.86
C SER A 3 -8.00 6.14 5.04
N SER A 4 -7.04 5.73 4.21
CA SER A 4 -5.66 6.23 4.23
C SER A 4 -5.55 7.60 3.58
N GLN A 5 -6.28 7.84 2.48
CA GLN A 5 -6.31 9.15 1.82
C GLN A 5 -6.87 10.25 2.74
N LYS A 6 -7.93 9.94 3.52
CA LYS A 6 -8.47 10.86 4.52
C LYS A 6 -7.47 11.17 5.65
N ARG A 7 -6.56 10.25 5.95
CA ARG A 7 -5.53 10.42 6.98
C ARG A 7 -4.34 11.28 6.52
N ILE A 8 -4.09 11.42 5.22
CA ILE A 8 -2.99 12.24 4.68
C ILE A 8 -3.02 13.68 5.24
N LYS A 9 -4.21 14.29 5.34
CA LYS A 9 -4.37 15.65 5.89
C LYS A 9 -3.98 15.76 7.37
N LYS A 10 -4.03 14.66 8.13
CA LYS A 10 -3.80 14.63 9.58
C LYS A 10 -2.40 14.10 9.95
N THR A 11 -1.93 13.04 9.29
CA THR A 11 -0.67 12.37 9.62
C THR A 11 0.45 12.64 8.62
N GLY A 12 0.17 13.33 7.53
CA GLY A 12 1.12 13.58 6.45
C GLY A 12 1.22 12.39 5.48
N LEU A 13 1.72 12.68 4.27
CA LEU A 13 1.77 11.72 3.17
C LEU A 13 2.57 10.47 3.53
N HIS A 14 3.81 10.64 3.99
CA HIS A 14 4.71 9.52 4.28
C HIS A 14 4.12 8.56 5.32
N ARG A 15 3.58 9.11 6.42
CA ARG A 15 3.01 8.27 7.48
C ARG A 15 1.74 7.57 7.04
N ALA A 16 0.86 8.26 6.31
CA ALA A 16 -0.35 7.66 5.75
C ALA A 16 -0.03 6.53 4.75
N VAL A 17 1.06 6.65 3.98
CA VAL A 17 1.54 5.59 3.07
C VAL A 17 2.10 4.40 3.87
N CYS A 18 2.96 4.63 4.86
CA CYS A 18 3.51 3.55 5.68
C CYS A 18 2.41 2.78 6.44
N ASP A 19 1.46 3.48 7.05
CA ASP A 19 0.36 2.84 7.78
C ASP A 19 -0.57 2.06 6.84
N TYR A 20 -0.72 2.52 5.58
CA TYR A 20 -1.47 1.81 4.57
C TYR A 20 -0.78 0.51 4.15
N LEU A 21 0.53 0.55 3.91
CA LEU A 21 1.32 -0.63 3.55
C LEU A 21 1.42 -1.63 4.71
N ALA A 22 1.61 -1.16 5.95
CA ALA A 22 1.70 -2.01 7.14
C ALA A 22 0.39 -2.76 7.46
N GLY A 23 -0.76 -2.23 7.02
CA GLY A 23 -2.05 -2.90 7.16
C GLY A 23 -2.33 -3.95 6.08
N MET A 24 -1.45 -4.13 5.10
CA MET A 24 -1.61 -5.14 4.06
C MET A 24 -1.00 -6.48 4.49
N THR A 25 -1.54 -7.56 3.96
CA THR A 25 -0.92 -8.89 4.07
C THR A 25 0.10 -9.07 2.94
N ASP A 26 1.13 -9.88 3.16
CA ASP A 26 2.17 -10.16 2.14
C ASP A 26 1.56 -10.58 0.81
N ARG A 27 0.57 -11.48 0.84
CA ARG A 27 -0.15 -11.94 -0.36
C ARG A 27 -0.82 -10.79 -1.10
N TYR A 28 -1.47 -9.88 -0.38
CA TYR A 28 -2.14 -8.74 -0.99
C TYR A 28 -1.13 -7.79 -1.63
N VAL A 29 -0.01 -7.48 -0.96
CA VAL A 29 1.05 -6.62 -1.51
C VAL A 29 1.64 -7.23 -2.78
N MET A 30 1.91 -8.53 -2.79
CA MET A 30 2.44 -9.23 -3.97
C MET A 30 1.48 -9.11 -5.15
N LEU A 31 0.21 -9.46 -4.99
CA LEU A 31 -0.79 -9.37 -6.06
C LEU A 31 -0.98 -7.94 -6.57
N GLU A 32 -1.02 -6.97 -5.66
CA GLU A 32 -1.20 -5.56 -6.03
C GLU A 32 0.05 -5.00 -6.74
N SER A 33 1.25 -5.43 -6.34
CA SER A 33 2.49 -5.09 -7.03
C SER A 33 2.53 -5.69 -8.45
N GLU A 34 2.07 -6.93 -8.61
CA GLU A 34 1.94 -7.58 -9.92
C GLU A 34 0.95 -6.83 -10.81
N ARG A 35 -0.20 -6.40 -10.24
CA ARG A 35 -1.23 -5.64 -10.96
C ARG A 35 -0.71 -4.28 -11.42
N ILE A 36 0.01 -3.55 -10.56
CA ILE A 36 0.46 -2.18 -10.84
C ILE A 36 1.68 -2.17 -11.76
N PHE A 37 2.64 -3.07 -11.54
CA PHE A 37 3.93 -3.05 -12.24
C PHE A 37 4.05 -4.11 -13.34
N GLY A 38 3.07 -5.01 -13.48
CA GLY A 38 3.05 -6.03 -14.53
C GLY A 38 4.16 -7.10 -14.42
N LYS A 39 4.89 -7.14 -13.30
CA LYS A 39 5.98 -8.10 -13.05
C LYS A 39 5.61 -9.04 -11.92
N LYS A 40 5.60 -10.35 -12.21
CA LYS A 40 5.62 -11.38 -11.17
C LYS A 40 6.89 -11.24 -10.34
N ILE A 41 6.74 -10.95 -9.05
CA ILE A 41 7.86 -10.98 -8.13
C ILE A 41 8.26 -12.45 -7.98
N LYS A 42 9.40 -12.84 -8.57
CA LYS A 42 10.02 -14.13 -8.30
C LYS A 42 10.69 -14.03 -6.92
N LEU A 43 10.10 -14.71 -5.95
CA LEU A 43 10.74 -15.05 -4.68
C LEU A 43 11.99 -15.91 -4.93
#